data_AF-A0A537JC51-F1
#
_entry.id   AF-A0A537JC51-F1
#
_cell.length_a   1.000
_cell.length_b   1.000
_cell.length_c   1.000
_cell.angle_alpha   90.00
_cell.angle_beta   90.00
_cell.angle_gamma   90.00
#
_symmetry.space_group_name_H-M   'P 1'
#
loop_
_entity.id
_entity.type
_entity.pdbx_description
1 polymer ?
#
loop_
_entity_poly.entity_id
_entity_poly.type
_entity_poly.pdbx_seq_one_letter_code
_entity_poly.pdbx_strand_id
1 'polypeptide(L)'
;MNDVDASAFIRLFKEAHEKCFGHSIVDPLSETESKLFSNKIFDQTGLVIGAKSIKNYSLYILNPQVKNENPSMATLDTFARYILNAPYTDEVQRKNKESHYPYWFQFKDQAVRSQKKTGTTKASLWWITLSSIGAILALLTLWFLKHNKNQESVIDNFYSLTEDSLARRGWFVQSKDESSWEKRNERPGSVSLFTLKGDNWPDSLNKPEIKNLLLRKISSECFTTEVHLMDFVPKENWQQAGILLLEDTNFTGKGLRMSLLYNDFYGGFPKSRELVIQGVVSNGKDFDKPEEIAHQLIYKLDSTNEDLVKQNLQHLALRIEKNGKKFRLLYANGPLANSAFKEIISRDIDMKPRFVGLFALRGFVDSASAIPAKFDFFNYIPQKCEK
;
A
#
# COMPACT_ATOMS: atom_id res chain seq x y z
N MET A 1 -6.98 -21.50 -28.62
CA MET A 1 -7.35 -21.77 -27.23
C MET A 1 -8.77 -22.34 -27.23
N ASN A 2 -9.09 -23.39 -26.47
CA ASN A 2 -10.49 -23.83 -26.33
C ASN A 2 -11.27 -22.86 -25.42
N ASP A 3 -12.60 -22.92 -25.44
CA ASP A 3 -13.45 -21.98 -24.68
C ASP A 3 -13.20 -22.01 -23.17
N VAL A 4 -12.87 -23.19 -22.63
CA VAL A 4 -12.56 -23.37 -21.21
C VAL A 4 -11.28 -22.64 -20.85
N ASP A 5 -10.24 -22.77 -21.66
CA ASP A 5 -8.96 -22.08 -21.46
C ASP A 5 -9.11 -20.57 -21.65
N ALA A 6 -9.97 -20.11 -22.57
CA ALA A 6 -10.27 -18.69 -22.76
C ALA A 6 -10.97 -18.07 -21.54
N SER A 7 -12.01 -18.74 -21.02
CA SER A 7 -12.70 -18.27 -19.83
C SER A 7 -11.80 -18.27 -18.58
N ALA A 8 -10.95 -19.29 -18.42
CA ALA A 8 -9.98 -19.36 -17.35
C ALA A 8 -8.92 -18.24 -17.47
N PHE A 9 -8.43 -17.96 -18.68
CA PHE A 9 -7.50 -16.85 -18.91
C PHE A 9 -8.12 -15.48 -18.61
N ILE A 10 -9.35 -15.22 -19.08
CA ILE A 10 -10.06 -13.96 -18.80
C ILE A 10 -10.17 -13.74 -17.29
N ARG A 11 -10.57 -14.79 -16.56
CA ARG A 11 -10.67 -14.75 -15.10
C ARG A 11 -9.31 -14.51 -14.44
N LEU A 12 -8.28 -15.26 -14.87
CA LEU A 12 -6.91 -15.13 -14.38
C LEU A 12 -6.41 -13.68 -14.51
N PHE A 13 -6.54 -13.09 -15.68
CA PHE A 13 -6.06 -11.74 -15.90
C PHE A 13 -6.86 -10.70 -15.10
N LYS A 14 -8.19 -10.85 -14.99
CA LYS A 14 -9.02 -9.96 -14.16
C LYS A 14 -8.61 -9.99 -12.69
N GLU A 15 -8.40 -11.18 -12.13
CA GLU A 15 -7.92 -11.35 -10.76
C GLU A 15 -6.50 -10.80 -10.58
N ALA A 16 -5.60 -11.01 -11.55
CA ALA A 16 -4.26 -10.43 -11.53
C ALA A 16 -4.31 -8.89 -11.60
N HIS A 17 -5.19 -8.32 -12.43
CA HIS A 17 -5.38 -6.88 -12.53
C HIS A 17 -5.91 -6.31 -11.22
N GLU A 18 -6.97 -6.91 -10.67
CA GLU A 18 -7.58 -6.50 -9.39
C GLU A 18 -6.56 -6.57 -8.26
N LYS A 19 -5.71 -7.59 -8.24
CA LYS A 19 -4.60 -7.68 -7.30
C LYS A 19 -3.56 -6.57 -7.48
N CYS A 20 -3.24 -6.20 -8.71
CA CYS A 20 -2.24 -5.17 -9.01
C CYS A 20 -2.73 -3.76 -8.68
N PHE A 21 -3.98 -3.45 -9.04
CA PHE A 21 -4.51 -2.09 -8.98
C PHE A 21 -5.56 -1.89 -7.89
N GLY A 22 -6.02 -2.94 -7.21
CA GLY A 22 -7.07 -2.83 -6.17
C GLY A 22 -8.47 -2.61 -6.73
N HIS A 23 -8.70 -2.76 -8.03
CA HIS A 23 -10.02 -2.65 -8.66
C HIS A 23 -10.16 -3.52 -9.91
N SER A 24 -11.42 -3.86 -10.25
CA SER A 24 -11.76 -4.54 -11.49
C SER A 24 -11.36 -3.72 -12.73
N ILE A 25 -10.95 -4.42 -13.78
CA ILE A 25 -10.68 -3.78 -15.08
C ILE A 25 -11.98 -3.31 -15.73
N VAL A 26 -12.02 -2.04 -16.09
CA VAL A 26 -13.15 -1.38 -16.77
C VAL A 26 -12.77 -0.86 -18.15
N ASP A 27 -11.54 -0.36 -18.28
CA ASP A 27 -10.98 0.19 -19.52
C ASP A 27 -9.68 -0.54 -19.92
N PRO A 28 -9.30 -0.53 -21.20
CA PRO A 28 -8.04 -1.09 -21.64
C PRO A 28 -6.86 -0.37 -20.98
N LEU A 29 -5.83 -1.12 -20.61
CA LEU A 29 -4.67 -0.56 -19.94
C LEU A 29 -3.92 0.40 -20.87
N SER A 30 -3.53 1.54 -20.33
CA SER A 30 -2.56 2.43 -20.94
C SER A 30 -1.18 1.78 -21.02
N GLU A 31 -0.27 2.40 -21.77
CA GLU A 31 1.12 1.92 -21.83
C GLU A 31 1.79 1.97 -20.45
N THR A 32 1.58 3.07 -19.72
CA THR A 32 2.11 3.25 -18.36
C THR A 32 1.57 2.19 -17.39
N GLU A 33 0.27 1.94 -17.38
CA GLU A 33 -0.33 0.92 -16.50
C GLU A 33 0.15 -0.48 -16.87
N SER A 34 0.26 -0.79 -18.16
CA SER A 34 0.78 -2.09 -18.60
C SER A 34 2.24 -2.33 -18.19
N LYS A 35 3.04 -1.26 -18.15
CA LYS A 35 4.44 -1.29 -17.67
C LYS A 35 4.50 -1.45 -16.14
N LEU A 36 3.67 -0.72 -15.41
CA LEU A 36 3.54 -0.88 -13.96
C LEU A 36 3.11 -2.32 -13.60
N PHE A 37 2.12 -2.86 -14.31
CA PHE A 37 1.62 -4.22 -14.10
C PHE A 37 2.70 -5.27 -14.42
N SER A 38 3.41 -5.10 -15.53
CA SER A 38 4.58 -5.93 -15.88
C SER A 38 5.64 -5.92 -14.78
N ASN A 39 5.99 -4.75 -14.27
CA ASN A 39 6.97 -4.59 -13.19
C ASN A 39 6.49 -5.25 -11.89
N LYS A 40 5.23 -5.06 -11.48
CA LYS A 40 4.68 -5.69 -10.27
C LYS A 40 4.71 -7.22 -10.34
N ILE A 41 4.39 -7.79 -11.51
CA ILE A 41 4.50 -9.23 -11.76
C ILE A 41 5.96 -9.68 -11.65
N PHE A 42 6.88 -8.95 -12.26
CA PHE A 42 8.31 -9.27 -12.21
C PHE A 42 8.87 -9.18 -10.79
N ASP A 43 8.63 -8.07 -10.08
CA ASP A 43 9.09 -7.84 -8.72
C ASP A 43 8.64 -8.95 -7.77
N GLN A 44 7.41 -9.47 -7.97
CA GLN A 44 6.87 -10.53 -7.13
C GLN A 44 7.31 -11.95 -7.55
N THR A 45 7.31 -12.25 -8.85
CA THR A 45 7.47 -13.63 -9.34
C THR A 45 8.87 -13.95 -9.85
N GLY A 46 9.67 -12.93 -10.18
CA GLY A 46 10.95 -13.04 -10.88
C GLY A 46 10.84 -13.31 -12.39
N LEU A 47 9.62 -13.37 -12.93
CA LEU A 47 9.33 -13.69 -14.32
C LEU A 47 8.74 -12.49 -15.06
N VAL A 48 9.08 -12.35 -16.34
CA VAL A 48 8.71 -11.19 -17.15
C VAL A 48 7.55 -11.52 -18.09
N ILE A 49 6.52 -10.68 -18.07
CA ILE A 49 5.52 -10.60 -19.14
C ILE A 49 5.66 -9.24 -19.81
N GLY A 50 5.82 -9.21 -21.13
CA GLY A 50 5.97 -7.96 -21.88
C GLY A 50 4.78 -7.02 -21.69
N ALA A 51 5.04 -5.75 -21.37
CA ALA A 51 4.01 -4.72 -21.17
C ALA A 51 3.06 -4.59 -22.38
N LYS A 52 3.59 -4.67 -23.61
CA LYS A 52 2.78 -4.68 -24.84
C LYS A 52 1.79 -5.85 -24.89
N SER A 53 2.20 -7.04 -24.43
CA SER A 53 1.32 -8.20 -24.35
C SER A 53 0.23 -7.99 -23.31
N ILE A 54 0.57 -7.48 -22.12
CA ILE A 54 -0.40 -7.13 -21.07
C ILE A 54 -1.46 -6.15 -21.58
N LYS A 55 -1.03 -5.10 -22.29
CA LYS A 55 -1.94 -4.13 -22.93
C LYS A 55 -2.86 -4.80 -23.94
N ASN A 56 -2.34 -5.65 -24.83
CA ASN A 56 -3.16 -6.38 -25.80
C ASN A 56 -4.16 -7.33 -25.12
N TYR A 57 -3.75 -7.99 -24.05
CA TYR A 57 -4.64 -8.85 -23.27
C TYR A 57 -5.78 -8.06 -22.63
N SER A 58 -5.51 -6.86 -22.11
CA SER A 58 -6.57 -5.99 -21.57
C SER A 58 -7.62 -5.63 -22.62
N LEU A 59 -7.20 -5.37 -23.87
CA LEU A 59 -8.10 -5.12 -24.99
C LEU A 59 -8.95 -6.35 -25.32
N TYR A 60 -8.33 -7.53 -25.40
CA TYR A 60 -9.02 -8.79 -25.66
C TYR A 60 -10.05 -9.12 -24.57
N ILE A 61 -9.70 -8.91 -23.29
CA ILE A 61 -10.57 -9.26 -22.17
C ILE A 61 -11.84 -8.42 -22.10
N LEU A 62 -11.72 -7.13 -22.47
CA LEU A 62 -12.86 -6.24 -22.53
C LEU A 62 -13.67 -6.42 -23.81
N ASN A 63 -13.02 -6.79 -24.92
CA ASN A 63 -13.66 -7.00 -26.22
C ASN A 63 -13.17 -8.28 -26.94
N PRO A 64 -13.61 -9.47 -26.50
CA PRO A 64 -13.11 -10.75 -27.04
C PRO A 64 -13.35 -10.96 -28.53
N GLN A 65 -14.33 -10.24 -29.10
CA GLN A 65 -14.75 -10.36 -30.50
C GLN A 65 -13.80 -9.67 -31.49
N VAL A 66 -13.01 -8.69 -31.03
CA VAL A 66 -12.22 -7.83 -31.93
C VAL A 66 -10.94 -8.52 -32.39
N LYS A 67 -10.26 -9.21 -31.48
CA LYS A 67 -8.98 -9.87 -31.77
C LYS A 67 -8.71 -10.99 -30.80
N ASN A 68 -8.61 -12.22 -31.29
CA ASN A 68 -8.23 -13.35 -30.47
C ASN A 68 -6.77 -13.24 -30.01
N GLU A 69 -6.55 -13.39 -28.71
CA GLU A 69 -5.23 -13.51 -28.10
C GLU A 69 -5.00 -14.96 -27.64
N ASN A 70 -3.77 -15.44 -27.79
CA ASN A 70 -3.39 -16.80 -27.39
C ASN A 70 -2.11 -16.74 -26.53
N PRO A 71 -2.24 -16.39 -25.23
CA PRO A 71 -1.09 -16.30 -24.33
C PRO A 71 -0.37 -17.65 -24.24
N SER A 72 0.96 -17.60 -24.13
CA SER A 72 1.75 -18.82 -23.94
C SER A 72 1.48 -19.45 -22.58
N MET A 73 1.73 -20.76 -22.43
CA MET A 73 1.60 -21.45 -21.13
C MET A 73 2.51 -20.82 -20.05
N ALA A 74 3.69 -20.33 -20.44
CA ALA A 74 4.58 -19.61 -19.52
C ALA A 74 3.97 -18.29 -19.04
N THR A 75 3.28 -17.57 -19.92
CA THR A 75 2.55 -16.35 -19.58
C THR A 75 1.40 -16.64 -18.61
N LEU A 76 0.62 -17.69 -18.87
CA LEU A 76 -0.47 -18.13 -18.01
C LEU A 76 0.05 -18.54 -16.62
N ASP A 77 1.14 -19.32 -16.55
CA ASP A 77 1.77 -19.71 -15.29
C ASP A 77 2.29 -18.50 -14.51
N THR A 78 2.86 -17.52 -15.20
CA THR A 78 3.39 -16.30 -14.57
C THR A 78 2.27 -15.46 -13.93
N PHE A 79 1.15 -15.27 -14.61
CA PHE A 79 -0.03 -14.62 -14.00
C PHE A 79 -0.57 -15.44 -12.81
N ALA A 80 -0.63 -16.78 -12.93
CA ALA A 80 -1.10 -17.64 -11.85
C ALA A 80 -0.19 -17.57 -10.61
N ARG A 81 1.13 -17.56 -10.80
CA ARG A 81 2.12 -17.33 -9.73
C ARG A 81 1.89 -15.99 -9.03
N TYR A 82 1.66 -14.94 -9.83
CA TYR A 82 1.40 -13.62 -9.32
C TYR A 82 0.16 -13.63 -8.42
N ILE A 83 -0.96 -14.23 -8.85
CA ILE A 83 -2.19 -14.31 -8.04
C ILE A 83 -2.01 -15.17 -6.78
N LEU A 84 -1.45 -16.38 -6.95
CA LEU A 84 -1.32 -17.38 -5.90
C LEU A 84 -0.18 -17.09 -4.89
N ASN A 85 0.54 -15.97 -5.03
CA ASN A 85 1.72 -15.65 -4.22
C ASN A 85 2.77 -16.76 -4.24
N ALA A 86 3.05 -17.30 -5.42
CA ALA A 86 4.09 -18.31 -5.58
C ALA A 86 5.47 -17.75 -5.20
N PRO A 87 6.41 -18.60 -4.74
CA PRO A 87 7.79 -18.19 -4.50
C PRO A 87 8.44 -17.58 -5.74
N TYR A 88 9.32 -16.60 -5.50
CA TYR A 88 10.15 -16.00 -6.53
C TYR A 88 10.97 -17.06 -7.27
N THR A 89 11.03 -16.99 -8.59
CA THR A 89 11.83 -17.88 -9.45
C THR A 89 12.33 -17.14 -10.67
N ASP A 90 13.44 -17.60 -11.24
CA ASP A 90 13.92 -17.10 -12.54
C ASP A 90 13.53 -18.08 -13.67
N GLU A 91 13.72 -17.63 -14.92
CA GLU A 91 13.32 -18.41 -16.10
C GLU A 91 14.10 -19.73 -16.24
N VAL A 92 15.34 -19.80 -15.74
CA VAL A 92 16.18 -21.01 -15.79
C VAL A 92 15.67 -22.03 -14.77
N GLN A 93 15.44 -21.60 -13.52
CA GLN A 93 14.90 -22.42 -12.45
C GLN A 93 13.50 -22.93 -12.79
N ARG A 94 12.63 -22.06 -13.30
CA ARG A 94 11.28 -22.42 -13.74
C ARG A 94 11.32 -23.53 -14.80
N LYS A 95 12.19 -23.41 -15.81
CA LYS A 95 12.33 -24.46 -16.84
C LYS A 95 12.87 -25.77 -16.29
N ASN A 96 13.80 -25.73 -15.34
CA ASN A 96 14.43 -26.94 -14.80
C ASN A 96 13.55 -27.69 -13.79
N LYS A 97 12.80 -26.96 -12.95
CA LYS A 97 12.04 -27.53 -11.84
C LYS A 97 10.54 -27.60 -12.08
N GLU A 98 10.01 -26.73 -12.94
CA GLU A 98 8.57 -26.45 -13.05
C GLU A 98 8.15 -26.32 -14.53
N SER A 99 8.77 -27.10 -15.42
CA SER A 99 8.51 -27.11 -16.87
C SER A 99 7.06 -27.43 -17.25
N HIS A 100 6.32 -28.05 -16.33
CA HIS A 100 4.91 -28.43 -16.50
C HIS A 100 3.92 -27.36 -16.04
N TYR A 101 4.36 -26.15 -15.68
CA TYR A 101 3.48 -24.99 -15.37
C TYR A 101 2.47 -25.26 -14.24
N PRO A 102 2.92 -25.67 -13.04
CA PRO A 102 2.04 -26.15 -11.97
C PRO A 102 1.01 -25.12 -11.50
N TYR A 103 1.36 -23.83 -11.47
CA TYR A 103 0.49 -22.80 -10.93
C TYR A 103 -0.66 -22.48 -11.88
N TRP A 104 -0.41 -22.51 -13.20
CA TRP A 104 -1.50 -22.38 -14.18
C TRP A 104 -2.52 -23.51 -14.03
N PHE A 105 -2.08 -24.77 -13.94
CA PHE A 105 -3.01 -25.90 -13.79
C PHE A 105 -3.73 -25.88 -12.44
N GLN A 106 -3.05 -25.51 -11.36
CA GLN A 106 -3.67 -25.30 -10.07
C GLN A 106 -4.78 -24.23 -10.13
N PHE A 107 -4.50 -23.08 -10.77
CA PHE A 107 -5.49 -22.02 -10.95
C PHE A 107 -6.67 -22.48 -11.80
N LYS A 108 -6.41 -23.14 -12.93
CA LYS A 108 -7.43 -23.65 -13.85
C LYS A 108 -8.37 -24.64 -13.15
N ASP A 109 -7.84 -25.55 -12.35
CA ASP A 109 -8.65 -26.51 -11.58
C ASP A 109 -9.56 -25.81 -10.56
N GLN A 110 -9.07 -24.77 -9.88
CA GLN A 110 -9.87 -23.97 -8.96
C GLN A 110 -10.98 -23.21 -9.70
N ALA A 111 -10.67 -22.66 -10.87
CA ALA A 111 -11.63 -21.94 -11.70
C ALA A 111 -12.78 -22.84 -12.17
N VAL A 112 -12.46 -24.05 -12.65
CA VAL A 112 -13.45 -25.04 -13.12
C VAL A 112 -14.31 -25.59 -11.98
N ARG A 113 -13.71 -25.89 -10.81
CA ARG A 113 -14.45 -26.39 -9.65
C ARG A 113 -15.43 -25.37 -9.08
N SER A 114 -15.11 -24.08 -9.16
CA SER A 114 -15.99 -22.99 -8.70
C SER A 114 -17.29 -22.90 -9.50
N GLN A 115 -17.32 -23.38 -10.75
CA GLN A 115 -18.52 -23.37 -11.59
C GLN A 115 -19.45 -24.57 -11.36
N LYS A 116 -18.98 -25.67 -10.74
CA LYS A 116 -19.73 -26.93 -10.62
C LYS A 116 -20.49 -27.14 -9.31
N LYS A 117 -20.61 -26.12 -8.45
CA LYS A 117 -21.33 -26.25 -7.16
C LYS A 117 -22.78 -25.72 -7.23
N THR A 118 -23.65 -26.50 -7.89
CA THR A 118 -25.11 -26.51 -7.64
C THR A 118 -25.59 -27.97 -7.70
N GLY A 119 -25.18 -28.75 -6.71
CA GLY A 119 -25.65 -30.13 -6.52
C GLY A 119 -26.33 -30.25 -5.16
N THR A 120 -27.65 -30.17 -5.15
CA THR A 120 -28.50 -30.39 -3.97
C THR A 120 -28.41 -31.86 -3.55
N THR A 121 -27.82 -32.12 -2.38
CA THR A 121 -27.81 -33.45 -1.79
C THR A 121 -28.98 -33.58 -0.80
N LYS A 122 -29.88 -34.52 -1.10
CA LYS A 122 -30.93 -34.99 -0.18
C LYS A 122 -30.26 -35.70 1.00
N ALA A 123 -30.55 -35.27 2.23
CA ALA A 123 -30.10 -35.93 3.44
C ALA A 123 -31.28 -36.48 4.25
N SER A 124 -31.38 -37.81 4.24
CA SER A 124 -32.27 -38.68 4.99
C SER A 124 -31.83 -38.81 6.47
N LEU A 125 -32.81 -38.70 7.37
CA LEU A 125 -32.98 -39.29 8.72
C LEU A 125 -31.79 -39.65 9.67
N TRP A 126 -30.60 -39.07 9.52
CA TRP A 126 -29.47 -39.20 10.48
C TRP A 126 -29.36 -38.02 11.47
N TRP A 127 -30.42 -37.21 11.63
CA TRP A 127 -30.35 -35.81 12.08
C TRP A 127 -30.20 -35.55 13.59
N ILE A 128 -30.41 -36.53 14.48
CA ILE A 128 -30.47 -36.25 15.92
C ILE A 128 -29.10 -36.38 16.61
N THR A 129 -28.25 -37.32 16.19
CA THR A 129 -26.85 -37.42 16.66
C THR A 129 -25.88 -36.53 15.86
N LEU A 130 -26.19 -36.22 14.60
CA LEU A 130 -25.43 -35.24 13.82
C LEU A 130 -25.61 -33.81 14.30
N SER A 131 -26.73 -33.46 14.95
CA SER A 131 -27.00 -32.07 15.33
C SER A 131 -26.07 -31.58 16.43
N SER A 132 -25.69 -32.43 17.38
CA SER A 132 -24.75 -32.08 18.45
C SER A 132 -23.29 -32.02 17.97
N ILE A 133 -22.85 -33.00 17.17
CA ILE A 133 -21.52 -32.97 16.52
C ILE A 133 -21.44 -31.80 15.52
N GLY A 134 -22.52 -31.57 14.76
CA GLY A 134 -22.66 -30.47 13.81
C GLY A 134 -22.66 -29.10 14.49
N ALA A 135 -23.28 -28.96 15.67
CA ALA A 135 -23.21 -27.73 16.46
C ALA A 135 -21.79 -27.48 16.99
N ILE A 136 -21.08 -28.52 17.46
CA ILE A 136 -19.70 -28.41 17.91
C ILE A 136 -18.77 -28.09 16.72
N LEU A 137 -18.93 -28.75 15.57
CA LEU A 137 -18.19 -28.44 14.35
C LEU A 137 -18.54 -27.06 13.79
N ALA A 138 -19.79 -26.62 13.88
CA ALA A 138 -20.22 -25.27 13.51
C ALA A 138 -19.60 -24.23 14.43
N LEU A 139 -19.55 -24.48 15.75
CA LEU A 139 -18.87 -23.61 16.71
C LEU A 139 -17.37 -23.59 16.50
N LEU A 140 -16.73 -24.74 16.24
CA LEU A 140 -15.30 -24.84 15.93
C LEU A 140 -14.97 -24.17 14.60
N THR A 141 -15.80 -24.34 13.57
CA THR A 141 -15.60 -23.65 12.28
C THR A 141 -15.87 -22.16 12.39
N LEU A 142 -16.91 -21.71 13.12
CA LEU A 142 -17.13 -20.29 13.43
C LEU A 142 -15.97 -19.71 14.26
N TRP A 143 -15.43 -20.48 15.20
CA TRP A 143 -14.26 -20.09 16.00
C TRP A 143 -13.01 -19.98 15.13
N PHE A 144 -12.73 -20.98 14.28
CA PHE A 144 -11.61 -20.97 13.33
C PHE A 144 -11.78 -19.88 12.26
N LEU A 145 -12.98 -19.62 11.75
CA LEU A 145 -13.26 -18.54 10.79
C LEU A 145 -13.12 -17.17 11.44
N LYS A 146 -13.48 -17.03 12.72
CA LYS A 146 -13.29 -15.80 13.49
C LYS A 146 -11.82 -15.57 13.82
N HIS A 147 -11.04 -16.64 14.04
CA HIS A 147 -9.61 -16.54 14.31
C HIS A 147 -8.74 -16.41 13.05
N ASN A 148 -9.16 -17.01 11.93
CA ASN A 148 -8.55 -16.86 10.61
C ASN A 148 -9.23 -15.75 9.80
N LYS A 149 -9.56 -14.62 10.44
CA LYS A 149 -9.56 -13.37 9.67
C LYS A 149 -8.12 -13.14 9.24
N ASN A 150 -7.77 -13.77 8.11
CA ASN A 150 -6.55 -13.52 7.38
C ASN A 150 -6.38 -12.01 7.39
N GLN A 151 -5.22 -11.56 7.83
CA GLN A 151 -4.90 -10.15 7.74
C GLN A 151 -4.90 -9.85 6.25
N GLU A 152 -5.92 -9.16 5.80
CA GLU A 152 -6.08 -8.84 4.39
C GLU A 152 -5.02 -7.80 4.03
N SER A 153 -4.30 -8.06 2.94
CA SER A 153 -3.55 -7.02 2.27
C SER A 153 -4.51 -5.92 1.85
N VAL A 154 -4.09 -4.67 1.99
CA VAL A 154 -4.92 -3.51 1.70
C VAL A 154 -4.21 -2.69 0.66
N ILE A 155 -4.88 -2.45 -0.46
CA ILE A 155 -4.43 -1.53 -1.50
C ILE A 155 -5.54 -0.49 -1.65
N ASP A 156 -5.20 0.79 -1.57
CA ASP A 156 -6.12 1.90 -1.74
C ASP A 156 -5.51 2.95 -2.66
N ASN A 157 -6.14 3.16 -3.81
CA ASN A 157 -5.77 4.22 -4.76
C ASN A 157 -6.70 5.43 -4.65
N PHE A 158 -7.48 5.52 -3.57
CA PHE A 158 -8.30 6.69 -3.25
C PHE A 158 -9.29 7.14 -4.34
N TYR A 159 -9.77 6.21 -5.19
CA TYR A 159 -10.76 6.49 -6.23
C TYR A 159 -12.08 7.09 -5.70
N SER A 160 -12.42 6.82 -4.44
CA SER A 160 -13.61 7.33 -3.80
C SER A 160 -13.29 7.76 -2.37
N LEU A 161 -13.62 9.02 -2.06
CA LEU A 161 -13.34 9.70 -0.79
C LEU A 161 -14.61 10.10 -0.04
N THR A 162 -15.74 9.44 -0.34
CA THR A 162 -16.94 9.57 0.49
C THR A 162 -16.68 8.90 1.84
N GLU A 163 -17.29 9.42 2.91
CA GLU A 163 -17.06 8.93 4.26
C GLU A 163 -17.41 7.43 4.37
N ASP A 164 -18.52 6.99 3.80
CA ASP A 164 -18.91 5.58 3.75
C ASP A 164 -17.92 4.69 2.97
N SER A 165 -17.29 5.23 1.92
CA SER A 165 -16.30 4.50 1.13
C SER A 165 -15.01 4.30 1.92
N LEU A 166 -14.51 5.38 2.54
CA LEU A 166 -13.36 5.34 3.44
C LEU A 166 -13.60 4.41 4.63
N ALA A 167 -14.75 4.54 5.30
CA ALA A 167 -15.11 3.73 6.46
C ALA A 167 -15.25 2.23 6.12
N ARG A 168 -15.86 1.88 4.98
CA ARG A 168 -15.92 0.49 4.49
C ARG A 168 -14.54 -0.08 4.18
N ARG A 169 -13.66 0.75 3.63
CA ARG A 169 -12.25 0.42 3.47
C ARG A 169 -11.45 0.61 4.75
N GLY A 170 -12.09 0.81 5.92
CA GLY A 170 -11.51 0.84 7.27
C GLY A 170 -10.64 2.07 7.60
N TRP A 171 -10.80 3.14 6.85
CA TRP A 171 -10.22 4.45 7.15
C TRP A 171 -11.16 5.30 7.99
N PHE A 172 -10.60 6.13 8.86
CA PHE A 172 -11.33 7.17 9.58
C PHE A 172 -10.44 8.40 9.77
N VAL A 173 -11.06 9.58 9.92
CA VAL A 173 -10.34 10.85 10.08
C VAL A 173 -10.34 11.24 11.55
N GLN A 174 -9.18 11.60 12.06
CA GLN A 174 -9.01 12.18 13.39
C GLN A 174 -8.79 13.69 13.29
N SER A 175 -9.34 14.43 14.27
CA SER A 175 -9.17 15.88 14.41
C SER A 175 -9.51 16.64 13.11
N LYS A 176 -10.72 16.39 12.62
CA LYS A 176 -11.20 16.91 11.33
C LYS A 176 -11.24 18.43 11.32
N ASP A 177 -10.55 19.03 10.35
CA ASP A 177 -10.71 20.42 9.93
C ASP A 177 -11.56 20.44 8.66
N GLU A 178 -12.83 20.84 8.78
CA GLU A 178 -13.79 20.76 7.68
C GLU A 178 -13.35 21.55 6.45
N SER A 179 -12.82 22.76 6.66
CA SER A 179 -12.43 23.66 5.56
C SER A 179 -11.37 23.07 4.62
N SER A 180 -10.41 22.32 5.19
CA SER A 180 -9.37 21.64 4.43
C SER A 180 -9.81 20.24 4.01
N TRP A 181 -10.65 19.57 4.80
CA TRP A 181 -11.14 18.22 4.49
C TRP A 181 -12.14 18.21 3.33
N GLU A 182 -12.93 19.26 3.14
CA GLU A 182 -13.79 19.42 1.96
C GLU A 182 -12.99 19.42 0.65
N LYS A 183 -11.73 19.85 0.71
CA LYS A 183 -10.77 19.88 -0.41
C LYS A 183 -9.99 18.57 -0.59
N ARG A 184 -10.32 17.50 0.16
CA ARG A 184 -9.64 16.20 0.06
C ARG A 184 -9.63 15.59 -1.35
N ASN A 185 -10.61 15.95 -2.19
CA ASN A 185 -10.75 15.46 -3.56
C ASN A 185 -10.33 16.51 -4.61
N GLU A 186 -9.40 17.42 -4.30
CA GLU A 186 -8.86 18.40 -5.25
C GLU A 186 -8.28 17.75 -6.52
N ARG A 187 -7.80 16.50 -6.42
CA ARG A 187 -7.35 15.69 -7.55
C ARG A 187 -8.02 14.31 -7.52
N PRO A 188 -8.84 13.95 -8.54
CA PRO A 188 -9.44 12.62 -8.63
C PRO A 188 -8.39 11.51 -8.57
N GLY A 189 -8.70 10.41 -7.86
CA GLY A 189 -7.78 9.28 -7.67
C GLY A 189 -6.65 9.54 -6.66
N SER A 190 -6.79 10.56 -5.80
CA SER A 190 -5.86 10.82 -4.71
C SER A 190 -6.57 11.48 -3.53
N VAL A 191 -6.13 11.23 -2.30
CA VAL A 191 -6.54 12.01 -1.13
C VAL A 191 -5.56 13.15 -0.90
N SER A 192 -6.08 14.38 -0.82
CA SER A 192 -5.30 15.59 -0.55
C SER A 192 -5.38 15.93 0.95
N LEU A 193 -4.24 15.90 1.64
CA LEU A 193 -4.11 16.36 3.03
C LEU A 193 -3.27 17.64 3.05
N PHE A 194 -3.62 18.61 3.90
CA PHE A 194 -2.92 19.90 3.94
C PHE A 194 -1.94 19.96 5.10
N THR A 195 -0.80 20.64 4.93
CA THR A 195 0.19 20.87 6.00
C THR A 195 -0.34 21.84 7.06
N LEU A 196 -1.31 21.38 7.85
CA LEU A 196 -1.98 22.14 8.90
C LEU A 196 -1.13 22.19 10.18
N LYS A 197 -1.43 23.15 11.06
CA LYS A 197 -0.79 23.25 12.37
C LYS A 197 -1.09 21.99 13.20
N GLY A 198 -0.06 21.43 13.80
CA GLY A 198 -0.14 20.24 14.62
C GLY A 198 1.13 19.39 14.57
N ASP A 199 1.32 18.53 15.57
CA ASP A 199 2.34 17.49 15.60
C ASP A 199 1.93 16.31 16.51
N ASN A 200 2.61 15.17 16.38
CA ASN A 200 2.29 13.94 17.12
C ASN A 200 3.05 13.79 18.45
N TRP A 201 3.82 14.79 18.88
CA TRP A 201 4.44 14.82 20.21
C TRP A 201 4.03 16.09 20.95
N PRO A 202 4.04 16.07 22.29
CA PRO A 202 3.68 17.22 23.08
C PRO A 202 4.79 18.27 23.04
N ASP A 203 4.42 19.54 22.93
CA ASP A 203 5.27 20.65 23.33
C ASP A 203 4.73 21.21 24.65
N SER A 204 5.58 21.86 25.44
CA SER A 204 5.24 22.60 26.65
C SER A 204 3.98 23.47 26.54
N LEU A 205 3.69 24.00 25.34
CA LEU A 205 2.55 24.88 25.06
C LEU A 205 1.42 24.22 24.27
N ASN A 206 1.66 23.07 23.63
CA ASN A 206 0.75 22.52 22.62
C ASN A 206 0.44 21.04 22.90
N LYS A 207 -0.84 20.68 22.84
CA LYS A 207 -1.25 19.28 22.92
C LYS A 207 -0.91 18.57 21.60
N PRO A 208 -0.48 17.29 21.64
CA PRO A 208 -0.28 16.50 20.43
C PRO A 208 -1.60 16.39 19.67
N GLU A 209 -1.59 16.85 18.43
CA GLU A 209 -2.73 16.79 17.52
C GLU A 209 -2.23 16.94 16.09
N ILE A 210 -2.74 16.13 15.17
CA ILE A 210 -2.57 16.31 13.74
C ILE A 210 -3.96 16.47 13.13
N LYS A 211 -4.23 17.62 12.52
CA LYS A 211 -5.51 17.87 11.83
C LYS A 211 -5.64 17.00 10.58
N ASN A 212 -6.85 16.50 10.34
CA ASN A 212 -7.16 15.63 9.19
C ASN A 212 -6.24 14.40 9.08
N LEU A 213 -5.81 13.84 10.22
CA LEU A 213 -5.03 12.61 10.25
C LEU A 213 -5.89 11.44 9.80
N LEU A 214 -5.57 10.84 8.64
CA LEU A 214 -6.31 9.72 8.08
C LEU A 214 -5.74 8.41 8.61
N LEU A 215 -6.49 7.67 9.40
CA LEU A 215 -6.03 6.49 10.14
C LEU A 215 -6.73 5.21 9.70
N ARG A 216 -5.98 4.12 9.76
CA ARG A 216 -6.46 2.76 9.59
C ARG A 216 -5.91 1.88 10.71
N LYS A 217 -6.77 1.03 11.26
CA LYS A 217 -6.36 0.01 12.22
C LYS A 217 -5.60 -1.11 11.52
N ILE A 218 -4.48 -1.52 12.11
CA ILE A 218 -3.67 -2.65 11.67
C ILE A 218 -3.57 -3.67 12.82
N SER A 219 -3.34 -4.93 12.48
CA SER A 219 -3.32 -6.03 13.45
C SER A 219 -2.10 -6.94 13.31
N SER A 220 -1.25 -6.73 12.30
CA SER A 220 -0.08 -7.58 12.09
C SER A 220 1.11 -7.10 12.90
N GLU A 221 1.83 -8.06 13.47
CA GLU A 221 3.12 -7.79 14.10
C GLU A 221 4.19 -7.50 13.04
N CYS A 222 4.12 -8.14 11.87
CA CYS A 222 5.07 -7.98 10.79
C CYS A 222 4.36 -7.57 9.52
N PHE A 223 4.86 -6.53 8.85
CA PHE A 223 4.17 -5.98 7.69
C PHE A 223 5.09 -5.11 6.85
N THR A 224 4.65 -4.86 5.62
CA THR A 224 5.15 -3.78 4.78
C THR A 224 4.02 -2.78 4.58
N THR A 225 4.27 -1.50 4.82
CA THR A 225 3.35 -0.43 4.43
C THR A 225 4.04 0.59 3.54
N GLU A 226 3.33 1.08 2.55
CA GLU A 226 3.86 1.95 1.50
C GLU A 226 2.82 3.01 1.15
N VAL A 227 3.30 4.23 0.88
CA VAL A 227 2.47 5.32 0.35
C VAL A 227 3.19 6.02 -0.77
N HIS A 228 2.44 6.50 -1.75
CA HIS A 228 2.97 7.39 -2.78
C HIS A 228 2.40 8.80 -2.58
N LEU A 229 3.27 9.79 -2.72
CA LEU A 229 2.95 11.20 -2.71
C LEU A 229 3.20 11.76 -4.11
N MET A 230 2.25 12.55 -4.58
CA MET A 230 2.33 13.26 -5.85
C MET A 230 2.56 14.75 -5.66
N ASP A 231 3.51 15.30 -6.41
CA ASP A 231 3.75 16.74 -6.53
C ASP A 231 3.93 17.47 -5.18
N PHE A 232 4.38 16.76 -4.13
CA PHE A 232 4.59 17.34 -2.81
C PHE A 232 6.02 17.86 -2.66
N VAL A 233 6.16 19.19 -2.68
CA VAL A 233 7.45 19.88 -2.47
C VAL A 233 7.26 20.88 -1.33
N PRO A 234 7.70 20.57 -0.10
CA PRO A 234 7.60 21.51 1.00
C PRO A 234 8.55 22.69 0.77
N LYS A 235 8.10 23.90 1.15
CA LYS A 235 8.75 25.17 0.84
C LYS A 235 9.15 25.97 2.06
N GLU A 236 8.59 25.63 3.21
CA GLU A 236 8.77 26.36 4.46
C GLU A 236 9.02 25.36 5.59
N ASN A 237 9.71 25.82 6.64
CA ASN A 237 10.01 24.99 7.80
C ASN A 237 8.78 24.28 8.34
N TRP A 238 9.03 23.07 8.83
CA TRP A 238 8.07 22.19 9.46
C TRP A 238 7.04 21.57 8.53
N GLN A 239 6.87 22.07 7.30
CA GLN A 239 6.00 21.45 6.29
C GLN A 239 6.50 20.04 5.97
N GLN A 240 5.63 19.07 6.20
CA GLN A 240 5.96 17.67 5.98
C GLN A 240 4.72 16.81 5.76
N ALA A 241 4.91 15.69 5.07
CA ALA A 241 3.88 14.70 4.83
C ALA A 241 4.48 13.29 4.72
N GLY A 242 3.71 12.28 5.10
CA GLY A 242 4.17 10.90 4.99
C GLY A 242 3.33 9.88 5.76
N ILE A 243 4.00 8.85 6.29
CA ILE A 243 3.42 7.70 7.00
C ILE A 243 3.66 7.86 8.51
N LEU A 244 2.62 7.58 9.30
CA LEU A 244 2.69 7.55 10.75
C LEU A 244 2.19 6.21 11.28
N LEU A 245 3.01 5.52 12.07
CA LEU A 245 2.61 4.35 12.84
C LEU A 245 2.34 4.77 14.28
N LEU A 246 1.28 4.24 14.89
CA LEU A 246 0.87 4.59 16.27
C LEU A 246 0.41 3.36 17.05
N GLU A 247 0.70 3.34 18.36
CA GLU A 247 0.11 2.36 19.28
C GLU A 247 -1.33 2.72 19.69
N ASP A 248 -1.68 4.00 19.71
CA ASP A 248 -3.02 4.53 19.98
C ASP A 248 -3.28 5.83 19.24
N THR A 249 -4.54 6.23 19.17
CA THR A 249 -4.96 7.46 18.49
C THR A 249 -4.75 8.72 19.32
N ASN A 250 -4.51 8.61 20.63
CA ASN A 250 -4.39 9.78 21.52
C ASN A 250 -2.93 10.25 21.67
N PHE A 251 -2.00 9.67 20.90
CA PHE A 251 -0.56 9.95 20.97
C PHE A 251 0.04 9.68 22.37
N THR A 252 -0.57 8.76 23.15
CA THR A 252 -0.12 8.45 24.51
C THR A 252 0.92 7.33 24.57
N GLY A 253 0.93 6.44 23.58
CA GLY A 253 1.91 5.39 23.37
C GLY A 253 2.93 5.77 22.31
N LYS A 254 3.72 4.80 21.87
CA LYS A 254 4.80 5.06 20.93
C LYS A 254 4.27 5.41 19.54
N GLY A 255 5.10 6.14 18.79
CA GLY A 255 4.86 6.52 17.41
C GLY A 255 6.11 6.41 16.57
N LEU A 256 5.98 6.03 15.30
CA LEU A 256 7.07 6.10 14.32
C LEU A 256 6.57 6.85 13.09
N ARG A 257 7.19 7.98 12.80
CA ARG A 257 6.88 8.85 11.68
C ARG A 257 7.97 8.75 10.62
N MET A 258 7.58 8.62 9.36
CA MET A 258 8.47 8.75 8.21
C MET A 258 7.87 9.78 7.24
N SER A 259 8.63 10.83 6.92
CA SER A 259 8.14 11.94 6.09
C SER A 259 9.21 12.55 5.19
N LEU A 260 8.75 13.18 4.10
CA LEU A 260 9.52 14.25 3.44
C LEU A 260 9.24 15.55 4.17
N LEU A 261 10.28 16.29 4.52
CA LEU A 261 10.15 17.63 5.09
C LEU A 261 11.10 18.65 4.45
N TYR A 262 10.77 19.92 4.66
CA TYR A 262 11.67 21.04 4.40
C TYR A 262 12.40 21.42 5.69
N ASN A 263 13.72 21.58 5.60
CA ASN A 263 14.59 22.05 6.68
C ASN A 263 15.47 23.20 6.18
N ASP A 264 15.40 24.35 6.83
CA ASP A 264 16.37 25.44 6.65
C ASP A 264 17.15 25.79 7.95
N PHE A 265 16.96 24.99 9.00
CA PHE A 265 17.54 25.28 10.30
C PHE A 265 19.01 24.86 10.37
N TYR A 266 19.90 25.85 10.22
CA TYR A 266 21.35 25.70 10.30
C TYR A 266 21.97 26.54 11.41
N GLY A 267 21.37 26.56 12.62
CA GLY A 267 21.94 27.28 13.76
C GLY A 267 22.15 28.78 13.52
N GLY A 268 21.32 29.40 12.68
CA GLY A 268 21.41 30.82 12.33
C GLY A 268 22.22 31.13 11.07
N PHE A 269 22.79 30.15 10.37
CA PHE A 269 23.45 30.37 9.09
C PHE A 269 22.44 30.33 7.93
N PRO A 270 22.21 31.45 7.22
CA PRO A 270 21.39 31.43 6.03
C PRO A 270 22.21 30.77 4.91
N LYS A 271 21.78 29.62 4.36
CA LYS A 271 21.89 29.32 2.90
C LYS A 271 21.52 27.92 2.40
N SER A 272 21.33 26.88 3.22
CA SER A 272 20.94 25.57 2.67
C SER A 272 19.49 25.26 3.04
N ARG A 273 18.58 25.53 2.10
CA ARG A 273 17.22 25.00 2.14
C ARG A 273 17.28 23.54 1.72
N GLU A 274 16.80 22.62 2.54
CA GLU A 274 17.00 21.19 2.30
C GLU A 274 15.68 20.44 2.30
N LEU A 275 15.58 19.50 1.36
CA LEU A 275 14.53 18.49 1.37
C LEU A 275 15.12 17.19 1.87
N VAL A 276 14.58 16.72 2.98
CA VAL A 276 15.12 15.57 3.71
C VAL A 276 14.01 14.56 3.95
N ILE A 277 14.36 13.28 3.88
CA ILE A 277 13.51 12.21 4.42
C ILE A 277 13.92 11.99 5.86
N GLN A 278 12.96 12.07 6.77
CA GLN A 278 13.18 11.96 8.20
C GLN A 278 12.41 10.80 8.80
N GLY A 279 13.07 10.08 9.70
CA GLY A 279 12.46 9.09 10.57
C GLY A 279 12.48 9.59 12.02
N VAL A 280 11.31 9.66 12.66
CA VAL A 280 11.16 10.17 14.03
C VAL A 280 10.40 9.16 14.89
N VAL A 281 10.94 8.83 16.06
CA VAL A 281 10.29 7.97 17.05
C VAL A 281 9.81 8.83 18.22
N SER A 282 8.54 8.72 18.57
CA SER A 282 8.01 9.24 19.83
C SER A 282 7.81 8.10 20.81
N ASN A 283 8.20 8.31 22.07
CA ASN A 283 8.07 7.31 23.13
C ASN A 283 6.75 7.40 23.90
N GLY A 284 5.85 8.30 23.48
CA GLY A 284 4.53 8.51 24.07
C GLY A 284 4.52 9.49 25.23
N LYS A 285 3.53 9.34 26.09
CA LYS A 285 3.33 10.14 27.29
C LYS A 285 4.58 10.02 28.19
N ASP A 286 4.95 11.13 28.84
CA ASP A 286 6.11 11.26 29.72
C ASP A 286 7.49 11.42 29.03
N PHE A 287 7.51 11.55 27.69
CA PHE A 287 8.71 11.90 26.93
C PHE A 287 8.53 13.22 26.21
N ASP A 288 9.29 14.24 26.62
CA ASP A 288 9.13 15.62 26.15
C ASP A 288 9.62 15.85 24.72
N LYS A 289 10.48 14.97 24.19
CA LYS A 289 11.07 15.12 22.86
C LYS A 289 11.11 13.79 22.12
N PRO A 290 10.69 13.77 20.85
CA PRO A 290 10.91 12.60 20.01
C PRO A 290 12.40 12.45 19.65
N GLU A 291 12.80 11.25 19.28
CA GLU A 291 14.13 10.94 18.77
C GLU A 291 14.10 10.94 17.24
N GLU A 292 14.94 11.76 16.60
CA GLU A 292 15.23 11.64 15.18
C GLU A 292 16.19 10.46 14.96
N ILE A 293 15.71 9.40 14.32
CA ILE A 293 16.49 8.19 14.07
C ILE A 293 17.07 8.14 12.65
N ALA A 294 16.58 9.00 11.74
CA ALA A 294 17.04 9.05 10.36
C ALA A 294 16.91 10.46 9.78
N HIS A 295 17.93 10.87 9.03
CA HIS A 295 18.02 12.16 8.35
C HIS A 295 18.71 11.98 7.00
N GLN A 296 17.95 11.74 5.93
CA GLN A 296 18.50 11.54 4.60
C GLN A 296 18.28 12.78 3.75
N LEU A 297 19.34 13.52 3.46
CA LEU A 297 19.32 14.61 2.48
C LEU A 297 18.99 14.06 1.09
N ILE A 298 17.96 14.62 0.45
CA ILE A 298 17.56 14.29 -0.91
C ILE A 298 18.01 15.39 -1.87
N TYR A 299 17.70 16.64 -1.52
CA TYR A 299 18.03 17.81 -2.34
C TYR A 299 18.44 18.98 -1.47
N LYS A 300 19.41 19.76 -1.96
CA LYS A 300 19.62 21.14 -1.56
C LYS A 300 18.87 22.03 -2.54
N LEU A 301 18.06 22.96 -2.06
CA LEU A 301 17.25 23.85 -2.89
C LEU A 301 17.98 25.16 -3.12
N ASP A 302 18.38 25.38 -4.37
CA ASP A 302 18.86 26.67 -4.86
C ASP A 302 18.02 27.10 -6.06
N SER A 303 18.11 28.37 -6.43
CA SER A 303 17.32 28.92 -7.54
C SER A 303 17.60 28.25 -8.90
N THR A 304 18.70 27.49 -9.03
CA THR A 304 19.09 26.85 -10.29
C THR A 304 18.52 25.44 -10.45
N ASN A 305 18.06 24.82 -9.35
CA ASN A 305 17.62 23.42 -9.37
C ASN A 305 16.17 23.19 -8.92
N GLU A 306 15.41 24.24 -8.59
CA GLU A 306 14.01 24.11 -8.14
C GLU A 306 13.13 23.31 -9.12
N ASP A 307 13.26 23.53 -10.43
CA ASP A 307 12.49 22.80 -11.44
C ASP A 307 12.88 21.32 -11.51
N LEU A 308 14.17 21.01 -11.42
CA LEU A 308 14.66 19.63 -11.39
C LEU A 308 14.18 18.89 -10.14
N VAL A 309 14.19 19.57 -9.00
CA VAL A 309 13.67 19.01 -7.74
C VAL A 309 12.18 18.74 -7.85
N LYS A 310 11.41 19.69 -8.38
CA LYS A 310 9.98 19.54 -8.61
C LYS A 310 9.71 18.34 -9.53
N GLN A 311 10.46 18.19 -10.61
CA GLN A 311 10.34 17.06 -11.53
C GLN A 311 10.65 15.72 -10.83
N ASN A 312 11.71 15.65 -10.03
CA ASN A 312 12.08 14.41 -9.34
C ASN A 312 11.22 14.08 -8.11
N LEU A 313 10.42 15.03 -7.62
CA LEU A 313 9.43 14.83 -6.55
C LEU A 313 8.00 14.78 -7.08
N GLN A 314 7.82 14.64 -8.41
CA GLN A 314 6.51 14.31 -8.99
C GLN A 314 5.96 13.01 -8.42
N HIS A 315 6.84 12.02 -8.22
CA HIS A 315 6.51 10.75 -7.58
C HIS A 315 7.51 10.48 -6.46
N LEU A 316 7.02 10.52 -5.22
CA LEU A 316 7.75 10.10 -4.03
C LEU A 316 7.02 8.90 -3.42
N ALA A 317 7.74 7.84 -3.08
CA ALA A 317 7.22 6.72 -2.32
C ALA A 317 7.98 6.59 -0.99
N LEU A 318 7.23 6.37 0.08
CA LEU A 318 7.77 6.03 1.41
C LEU A 318 7.31 4.63 1.76
N ARG A 319 8.20 3.82 2.35
CA ARG A 319 7.90 2.45 2.77
C ARG A 319 8.50 2.17 4.15
N ILE A 320 7.70 1.53 4.99
CA ILE A 320 8.12 1.00 6.28
C ILE A 320 7.93 -0.52 6.25
N GLU A 321 8.99 -1.26 6.50
CA GLU A 321 8.94 -2.72 6.68
C GLU A 321 9.21 -3.04 8.16
N LYS A 322 8.34 -3.83 8.77
CA LYS A 322 8.46 -4.29 10.16
C LYS A 322 8.57 -5.80 10.20
N ASN A 323 9.64 -6.31 10.82
CA ASN A 323 9.85 -7.73 11.11
C ASN A 323 10.26 -7.91 12.59
N GLY A 324 9.34 -8.35 13.43
CA GLY A 324 9.52 -8.39 14.88
C GLY A 324 9.74 -6.99 15.42
N LYS A 325 10.89 -6.73 16.05
CA LYS A 325 11.29 -5.39 16.52
C LYS A 325 12.04 -4.58 15.47
N LYS A 326 12.46 -5.20 14.36
CA LYS A 326 13.27 -4.57 13.33
C LYS A 326 12.39 -3.76 12.38
N PHE A 327 12.69 -2.49 12.26
CA PHE A 327 12.09 -1.59 11.26
C PHE A 327 13.13 -1.28 10.18
N ARG A 328 12.66 -1.21 8.93
CA ARG A 328 13.42 -0.65 7.80
C ARG A 328 12.62 0.50 7.22
N LEU A 329 13.27 1.65 7.07
CA LEU A 329 12.69 2.83 6.43
C LEU A 329 13.30 2.95 5.03
N LEU A 330 12.45 2.97 4.02
CA LEU A 330 12.89 3.05 2.63
C LEU A 330 12.12 4.12 1.87
N TYR A 331 12.77 4.73 0.88
CA TYR A 331 12.12 5.70 0.00
C TYR A 331 12.51 5.46 -1.45
N ALA A 332 11.66 5.90 -2.37
CA ALA A 332 11.97 6.00 -3.79
C ALA A 332 11.44 7.34 -4.30
N ASN A 333 12.16 7.98 -5.21
CA ASN A 333 11.68 9.20 -5.87
C ASN A 333 12.11 9.22 -7.35
N GLY A 334 11.41 10.02 -8.15
CA GLY A 334 11.76 10.25 -9.54
C GLY A 334 10.64 10.90 -10.36
N PRO A 335 10.92 11.17 -11.64
CA PRO A 335 9.93 11.71 -12.59
C PRO A 335 8.87 10.68 -13.02
N LEU A 336 9.07 9.40 -12.70
CA LEU A 336 8.13 8.32 -12.97
C LEU A 336 7.92 7.53 -11.68
N ALA A 337 6.77 6.86 -11.57
CA ALA A 337 6.53 5.90 -10.50
C ALA A 337 7.69 4.89 -10.42
N ASN A 338 8.38 4.88 -9.29
CA ASN A 338 9.62 4.15 -9.09
C ASN A 338 9.45 3.09 -7.99
N SER A 339 9.80 1.84 -8.28
CA SER A 339 9.82 0.73 -7.31
C SER A 339 11.21 0.41 -6.77
N ALA A 340 12.25 1.13 -7.20
CA ALA A 340 13.61 0.97 -6.70
C ALA A 340 13.80 1.75 -5.38
N PHE A 341 13.40 1.13 -4.28
CA PHE A 341 13.54 1.68 -2.93
C PHE A 341 15.00 1.70 -2.46
N LYS A 342 15.42 2.82 -1.89
CA LYS A 342 16.66 2.99 -1.15
C LYS A 342 16.37 2.91 0.34
N GLU A 343 17.11 2.07 1.05
CA GLU A 343 17.05 2.02 2.51
C GLU A 343 17.74 3.24 3.12
N ILE A 344 17.07 3.86 4.09
CA ILE A 344 17.60 4.99 4.87
C ILE A 344 18.25 4.48 6.16
N ILE A 345 17.51 3.63 6.87
CA ILE A 345 17.96 3.02 8.12
C ILE A 345 17.25 1.69 8.33
N SER A 346 17.94 0.78 9.02
CA SER A 346 17.33 -0.34 9.70
C SER A 346 17.67 -0.30 11.20
N ARG A 347 16.65 -0.34 12.06
CA ARG A 347 16.81 -0.20 13.51
C ARG A 347 15.76 -1.02 14.26
N ASP A 348 16.16 -1.56 15.40
CA ASP A 348 15.23 -2.19 16.33
C ASP A 348 14.50 -1.13 17.16
N ILE A 349 13.18 -1.17 17.13
CA ILE A 349 12.31 -0.27 17.87
C ILE A 349 11.28 -1.13 18.62
N ASP A 350 11.24 -0.99 19.94
CA ASP A 350 10.30 -1.75 20.78
C ASP A 350 8.91 -1.10 20.76
N MET A 351 8.20 -1.25 19.64
CA MET A 351 6.88 -0.66 19.41
C MET A 351 5.92 -1.71 18.82
N LYS A 352 4.64 -1.62 19.19
CA LYS A 352 3.55 -2.46 18.68
C LYS A 352 2.49 -1.61 17.97
N PRO A 353 2.73 -1.18 16.72
CA PRO A 353 1.79 -0.36 15.97
C PRO A 353 0.41 -1.02 15.88
N ARG A 354 -0.63 -0.27 16.23
CA ARG A 354 -2.05 -0.66 16.09
C ARG A 354 -2.76 0.15 15.01
N PHE A 355 -2.13 1.24 14.58
CA PHE A 355 -2.63 2.11 13.52
C PHE A 355 -1.51 2.47 12.55
N VAL A 356 -1.89 2.64 11.30
CA VAL A 356 -1.12 3.32 10.26
C VAL A 356 -1.92 4.54 9.80
N GLY A 357 -1.24 5.66 9.60
CA GLY A 357 -1.84 6.93 9.28
C GLY A 357 -1.13 7.64 8.13
N LEU A 358 -1.90 8.40 7.38
CA LEU A 358 -1.44 9.37 6.40
C LEU A 358 -1.60 10.76 7.00
N PHE A 359 -0.57 11.59 6.86
CA PHE A 359 -0.61 12.93 7.44
C PHE A 359 0.09 13.95 6.56
N ALA A 360 -0.31 15.21 6.74
CA ALA A 360 0.43 16.38 6.33
C ALA A 360 0.31 17.41 7.47
N LEU A 361 1.44 18.01 7.87
CA LEU A 361 1.47 18.98 8.97
C LEU A 361 2.57 20.01 8.78
N ARG A 362 2.55 21.08 9.58
CA ARG A 362 3.59 22.11 9.65
C ARG A 362 4.08 22.39 11.08
N GLY A 363 4.07 21.38 11.94
CA GLY A 363 4.40 21.54 13.36
C GLY A 363 3.46 22.56 14.04
N PHE A 364 3.89 23.12 15.17
CA PHE A 364 3.10 24.10 15.93
C PHE A 364 3.31 25.56 15.48
N VAL A 365 3.82 25.81 14.28
CA VAL A 365 4.04 27.18 13.77
C VAL A 365 2.84 27.73 13.00
N ASP A 366 2.57 29.03 13.18
CA ASP A 366 1.53 29.76 12.46
C ASP A 366 2.06 30.45 11.19
N SER A 367 3.38 30.59 11.06
CA SER A 367 4.03 31.36 10.01
C SER A 367 4.12 30.66 8.66
N ALA A 368 4.15 29.32 8.64
CA ALA A 368 4.20 28.57 7.39
C ALA A 368 2.80 28.48 6.77
N SER A 369 2.69 28.65 5.46
CA SER A 369 1.50 28.42 4.65
C SER A 369 1.08 26.94 4.67
N ALA A 370 -0.20 26.68 4.41
CA ALA A 370 -0.71 25.31 4.23
C ALA A 370 -0.62 24.95 2.73
N ILE A 371 -0.01 23.81 2.43
CA ILE A 371 0.10 23.27 1.08
C ILE A 371 -0.46 21.84 1.04
N PRO A 372 -1.01 21.37 -0.09
CA PRO A 372 -1.53 20.02 -0.21
C PRO A 372 -0.40 19.00 -0.43
N ALA A 373 -0.49 17.88 0.28
CA ALA A 373 0.18 16.62 -0.01
C ALA A 373 -0.86 15.64 -0.56
N LYS A 374 -0.64 15.16 -1.79
CA LYS A 374 -1.59 14.30 -2.51
C LYS A 374 -1.10 12.87 -2.41
N PHE A 375 -1.90 12.00 -1.81
CA PHE A 375 -1.61 10.56 -1.71
C PHE A 375 -2.48 9.83 -2.73
N ASP A 376 -1.86 9.26 -3.75
CA ASP A 376 -2.53 8.51 -4.83
C ASP A 376 -2.49 7.00 -4.62
N PHE A 377 -1.65 6.51 -3.70
CA PHE A 377 -1.51 5.10 -3.41
C PHE A 377 -1.20 4.85 -1.94
N PHE A 378 -1.86 3.85 -1.36
CA PHE A 378 -1.53 3.22 -0.10
C PHE A 378 -1.52 1.71 -0.26
N ASN A 379 -0.54 1.06 0.35
CA ASN A 379 -0.47 -0.39 0.45
C ASN A 379 -0.08 -0.81 1.87
N TYR A 380 -0.70 -1.89 2.35
CA TYR A 380 -0.36 -2.58 3.58
C TYR A 380 -0.42 -4.08 3.34
N ILE A 381 0.72 -4.74 3.49
CA ILE A 381 0.87 -6.18 3.30
C ILE A 381 1.28 -6.78 4.65
N PRO A 382 0.38 -7.50 5.33
CA PRO A 382 0.75 -8.26 6.52
C PRO A 382 1.66 -9.43 6.12
N GLN A 383 2.64 -9.73 6.96
CA GLN A 383 3.65 -10.75 6.75
C GLN A 383 3.77 -11.64 7.98
N LYS A 384 4.33 -12.84 7.80
CA LYS A 384 4.74 -13.66 8.93
C LYS A 384 6.08 -13.12 9.44
N CYS A 385 6.20 -12.96 10.75
CA CYS A 385 7.48 -12.63 11.35
C CYS A 385 8.48 -13.76 11.09
N GLU A 386 9.67 -13.40 10.63
CA GLU A 386 10.79 -14.33 10.56
C GLU A 386 11.30 -14.52 12.00
N LYS A 387 11.59 -15.78 12.36
CA LYS A 387 12.07 -16.13 13.69
C LYS A 387 13.58 -16.03 13.78
#